data_AF-A0A3P8KIW6-F1
#
_entry.id   AF-A0A3P8KIW6-F1
#
_cell.length_a   1.000
_cell.length_b   1.000
_cell.length_c   1.000
_cell.angle_alpha   90.00
_cell.angle_beta   90.00
_cell.angle_gamma   90.00
#
_symmetry.space_group_name_H-M   'P 1'
#
loop_
_entity.id
_entity.type
_entity.pdbx_description
1 polymer ?
#
loop_
_entity_poly.entity_id
_entity_poly.type
_entity_poly.pdbx_seq_one_letter_code
_entity_poly.pdbx_strand_id
1 'polypeptide(L)'
;MRHPQTAQPLRPHTANNRRQHQAFLNDVAEDSAQHLLWVEWFKTLPLFVDFGNIRAVHACWDESAIARLRPWLDEENRLKPESWVHAFDKQHVLFRLLETILKGQSWRCL
;
A
#
# COMPACT_ATOMS: atom_id res chain seq x y z
N MET A 1 -9.95 3.80 4.62
CA MET A 1 -10.31 2.36 4.68
C MET A 1 -10.43 1.93 6.13
N ARG A 2 -11.48 1.18 6.48
CA ARG A 2 -11.76 0.71 7.85
C ARG A 2 -11.66 -0.81 7.93
N HIS A 3 -11.22 -1.31 9.07
CA HIS A 3 -11.16 -2.74 9.36
C HIS A 3 -12.57 -3.32 9.48
N PRO A 4 -12.90 -4.44 8.83
CA PRO A 4 -14.27 -4.94 8.76
C PRO A 4 -14.83 -5.36 10.13
N GLN A 5 -13.99 -5.87 11.03
CA GLN A 5 -14.43 -6.31 12.36
C GLN A 5 -14.43 -5.22 13.43
N THR A 6 -13.54 -4.22 13.35
CA THR A 6 -13.36 -3.22 14.43
C THR A 6 -13.84 -1.83 14.04
N ALA A 7 -14.18 -1.60 12.76
CA ALA A 7 -14.51 -0.30 12.17
C ALA A 7 -13.43 0.81 12.33
N GLN A 8 -12.27 0.46 12.89
CA GLN A 8 -11.13 1.35 13.06
C GLN A 8 -10.40 1.55 11.72
N PRO A 9 -9.74 2.70 11.50
CA PRO A 9 -8.96 2.90 10.29
C PRO A 9 -7.81 1.89 10.20
N LEU A 10 -7.56 1.32 9.01
CA LEU A 10 -6.48 0.35 8.79
C LEU A 10 -5.10 0.95 9.09
N ARG A 11 -4.92 2.24 8.77
CA ARG A 11 -3.75 3.03 9.16
C ARG A 11 -4.13 3.94 10.32
N PRO A 12 -3.43 3.92 11.47
CA PRO A 12 -3.75 4.80 12.59
C PRO A 12 -3.65 6.29 12.22
N HIS A 13 -4.64 7.11 12.61
CA HIS A 13 -4.66 8.56 12.38
C HIS A 13 -3.88 9.33 13.46
N THR A 14 -2.63 8.94 13.72
CA THR A 14 -1.75 9.64 14.67
C THR A 14 -1.27 10.98 14.09
N ALA A 15 -0.85 11.92 14.94
CA ALA A 15 -0.31 13.22 14.50
C ALA A 15 0.85 13.05 13.50
N ASN A 16 1.73 12.06 13.72
CA ASN A 16 2.83 11.77 12.81
C ASN A 16 2.36 11.28 11.43
N ASN A 17 1.36 10.37 11.39
CA ASN A 17 0.83 9.87 10.12
C ASN A 17 0.08 10.97 9.36
N ARG A 18 -0.70 11.79 10.07
CA ARG A 18 -1.44 12.91 9.47
C ARG A 18 -0.49 13.94 8.87
N ARG A 19 0.60 14.28 9.57
CA ARG A 19 1.62 15.23 9.07
C ARG A 19 2.19 14.81 7.70
N GLN A 20 2.33 13.51 7.43
CA GLN A 20 2.91 13.02 6.17
C GLN A 20 2.06 13.32 4.92
N HIS A 21 0.75 13.56 5.08
CA HIS A 21 -0.15 13.86 3.96
C HIS A 21 -1.02 15.10 4.21
N GLN A 22 -0.64 15.95 5.18
CA GLN A 22 -1.46 17.10 5.58
C GLN A 22 -1.72 18.07 4.43
N ALA A 23 -0.71 18.32 3.58
CA ALA A 23 -0.86 19.17 2.40
C ALA A 23 -1.96 18.64 1.46
N PHE A 24 -1.93 17.34 1.16
CA PHE A 24 -2.97 16.68 0.37
C PHE A 24 -4.36 16.85 1.01
N LEU A 25 -4.49 16.63 2.32
CA LEU A 25 -5.78 16.80 3.01
C LEU A 25 -6.28 18.25 3.02
N ASN A 26 -5.37 19.24 3.04
CA ASN A 26 -5.76 20.65 2.95
C ASN A 26 -6.39 20.98 1.59
N ASP A 27 -5.93 20.34 0.52
CA ASP A 27 -6.40 20.59 -0.83
C ASP A 27 -7.73 19.91 -1.14
N VAL A 28 -7.94 18.68 -0.65
CA VAL A 28 -9.10 17.84 -1.04
C VAL A 28 -10.17 17.72 0.04
N ALA A 29 -9.88 18.12 1.28
CA ALA A 29 -10.66 17.88 2.50
C ALA A 29 -10.90 16.39 2.81
N GLU A 30 -10.57 15.97 4.03
CA GLU A 30 -10.76 14.56 4.47
C GLU A 30 -12.23 14.13 4.37
N ASP A 31 -12.44 12.87 3.98
CA ASP A 31 -13.75 12.24 3.75
C ASP A 31 -14.69 12.92 2.73
N SER A 32 -14.20 13.92 1.98
CA SER A 32 -14.94 14.51 0.85
C SER A 32 -15.07 13.53 -0.32
N ALA A 33 -15.99 13.82 -1.26
CA ALA A 33 -16.11 13.05 -2.50
C ALA A 33 -14.79 13.04 -3.30
N GLN A 34 -14.06 14.16 -3.30
CA GLN A 34 -12.77 14.27 -3.99
C GLN A 34 -11.69 13.44 -3.30
N HIS A 35 -11.65 13.44 -1.97
CA HIS A 35 -10.75 12.59 -1.20
C HIS A 35 -11.00 11.10 -1.49
N LEU A 36 -12.26 10.67 -1.46
CA LEU A 36 -12.64 9.30 -1.76
C LEU A 36 -12.30 8.90 -3.20
N LEU A 37 -12.50 9.80 -4.17
CA LEU A 37 -12.10 9.59 -5.56
C LEU A 37 -10.60 9.32 -5.67
N TRP A 38 -9.76 10.14 -5.02
CA TRP A 38 -8.32 9.94 -5.04
C TRP A 38 -7.91 8.63 -4.36
N VAL A 39 -8.52 8.29 -3.22
CA VAL A 39 -8.27 7.03 -2.53
C VAL A 39 -8.61 5.84 -3.42
N GLU A 40 -9.76 5.85 -4.09
CA GLU A 40 -10.14 4.77 -5.01
C GLU A 40 -9.19 4.71 -6.21
N TRP A 41 -8.76 5.84 -6.78
CA TRP A 41 -7.74 5.86 -7.82
C TRP A 41 -6.40 5.27 -7.36
N PHE A 42 -5.91 5.61 -6.16
CA PHE A 42 -4.67 5.03 -5.63
C PHE A 42 -4.73 3.50 -5.52
N LYS A 43 -5.90 2.94 -5.22
CA LYS A 43 -6.11 1.47 -5.15
C LYS A 43 -6.03 0.79 -6.53
N THR A 44 -6.12 1.55 -7.61
CA THR A 44 -5.97 1.03 -8.99
C THR A 44 -4.52 1.01 -9.49
N LEU A 45 -3.57 1.53 -8.72
CA LEU A 45 -2.17 1.56 -9.13
C LEU A 45 -1.52 0.18 -8.94
N PRO A 46 -0.81 -0.35 -9.95
CA PRO A 46 -0.07 -1.60 -9.81
C PRO A 46 1.11 -1.40 -8.85
N LEU A 47 1.44 -2.44 -8.07
CA LEU A 47 2.60 -2.38 -7.16
C LEU A 47 3.93 -2.40 -7.91
N PHE A 48 3.96 -3.07 -9.07
CA PHE A 48 5.08 -3.14 -9.99
C PHE A 48 4.57 -3.38 -11.41
N VAL A 49 5.38 -2.98 -12.40
CA VAL A 49 5.13 -3.23 -13.82
C VAL A 49 6.41 -3.78 -14.48
N ASP A 50 6.22 -4.76 -15.37
CA ASP A 50 7.28 -5.37 -16.18
C ASP A 50 6.86 -5.32 -17.66
N PHE A 51 7.58 -4.56 -18.48
CA PHE A 51 7.39 -4.47 -19.93
C PHE A 51 8.45 -5.28 -20.69
N GLY A 52 9.19 -6.15 -20.00
CA GLY A 52 10.27 -6.97 -20.54
C GLY A 52 11.62 -6.27 -20.53
N ASN A 53 11.74 -5.15 -21.25
CA ASN A 53 12.98 -4.36 -21.31
C ASN A 53 13.08 -3.31 -20.20
N ILE A 54 11.94 -2.88 -19.67
CA ILE A 54 11.83 -1.86 -18.63
C ILE A 54 10.93 -2.38 -17.52
N ARG A 55 11.38 -2.16 -16.29
CA ARG A 55 10.71 -2.54 -15.07
C ARG A 55 10.59 -1.33 -14.16
N ALA A 56 9.46 -1.22 -13.46
CA ALA A 56 9.27 -0.17 -12.47
C ALA A 56 8.57 -0.70 -11.22
N VAL A 57 9.04 -0.24 -10.09
CA VAL A 57 8.54 -0.51 -8.74
C VAL A 57 8.88 0.71 -7.89
N HIS A 58 8.11 0.98 -6.84
CA HIS A 58 8.28 2.24 -6.10
C HIS A 58 9.66 2.39 -5.44
N ALA A 59 10.20 1.34 -4.82
CA ALA A 59 11.49 1.42 -4.12
C ALA A 59 12.49 0.32 -4.50
N CYS A 60 12.12 -0.97 -4.38
CA CYS A 60 13.06 -2.07 -4.58
C CYS A 60 12.46 -3.18 -5.45
N TRP A 61 13.19 -3.56 -6.49
CA TRP A 61 12.87 -4.73 -7.30
C TRP A 61 13.48 -5.97 -6.67
N ASP A 62 12.69 -6.65 -5.83
CA ASP A 62 13.06 -7.94 -5.23
C ASP A 62 12.22 -9.05 -5.84
N GLU A 63 12.84 -9.91 -6.65
CA GLU A 63 12.13 -10.96 -7.39
C GLU A 63 11.45 -11.98 -6.47
N SER A 64 12.07 -12.29 -5.33
CA SER A 64 11.50 -13.22 -4.34
C SER A 64 10.26 -12.63 -3.68
N ALA A 65 10.29 -11.36 -3.30
CA ALA A 65 9.16 -10.66 -2.72
C ALA A 65 8.02 -10.52 -3.73
N ILE A 66 8.33 -10.13 -4.97
CA ILE A 66 7.36 -10.01 -6.07
C ILE A 66 6.69 -11.36 -6.37
N ALA A 67 7.47 -12.45 -6.46
CA ALA A 67 6.92 -13.79 -6.67
C ALA A 67 5.98 -14.21 -5.53
N ARG A 68 6.36 -13.89 -4.29
CA ARG A 68 5.55 -14.18 -3.11
C ARG A 68 4.31 -13.32 -3.02
N LEU A 69 4.30 -12.10 -3.57
CA LEU A 69 3.15 -11.20 -3.54
C LEU A 69 1.95 -11.71 -4.36
N ARG A 70 2.20 -12.54 -5.38
CA ARG A 70 1.19 -13.01 -6.36
C ARG A 70 -0.16 -13.45 -5.78
N PRO A 71 -0.26 -14.19 -4.66
CA PRO A 71 -1.56 -14.62 -4.12
C PRO A 71 -2.49 -13.45 -3.72
N TRP A 72 -1.92 -12.30 -3.36
CA TRP A 72 -2.64 -11.11 -2.89
C TRP A 72 -2.92 -10.08 -3.98
N LEU A 73 -2.47 -10.34 -5.22
CA LEU A 73 -2.59 -9.40 -6.35
C LEU A 73 -3.53 -9.90 -7.43
N ASP A 74 -4.22 -8.97 -8.09
CA ASP A 74 -4.95 -9.25 -9.33
C ASP A 74 -4.00 -9.41 -10.53
N GLU A 75 -4.59 -9.62 -11.71
CA GLU A 75 -3.86 -9.84 -12.96
C GLU A 75 -3.04 -8.60 -13.37
N GLU A 76 -3.46 -7.42 -12.94
CA GLU A 76 -2.76 -6.15 -13.17
C GLU A 76 -1.71 -5.82 -12.10
N ASN A 77 -1.40 -6.75 -11.18
CA ASN A 77 -0.49 -6.55 -10.05
C ASN A 77 -0.95 -5.47 -9.05
N ARG A 78 -2.25 -5.20 -8.95
CA ARG A 78 -2.85 -4.35 -7.92
C ARG A 78 -3.23 -5.19 -6.72
N LEU A 79 -3.33 -4.56 -5.56
CA LEU A 79 -3.72 -5.26 -4.34
C LEU A 79 -5.22 -5.59 -4.37
N LYS A 80 -5.56 -6.87 -4.22
CA LYS A 80 -6.96 -7.31 -4.17
C LYS A 80 -7.72 -6.66 -3.01
N PRO A 81 -9.02 -6.35 -3.15
CA PRO A 81 -9.82 -5.75 -2.09
C PRO A 81 -9.75 -6.49 -0.73
N GLU A 82 -9.77 -7.81 -0.74
CA GLU A 82 -9.68 -8.66 0.46
C GLU A 82 -8.30 -8.65 1.13
N SER A 83 -7.26 -8.21 0.42
CA SER A 83 -5.87 -8.23 0.92
C SER A 83 -5.51 -6.98 1.72
N TRP A 84 -6.33 -5.91 1.68
CA TRP A 84 -6.03 -4.65 2.37
C TRP A 84 -5.87 -4.81 3.88
N VAL A 85 -6.66 -5.66 4.54
CA VAL A 85 -6.51 -5.87 5.99
C VAL A 85 -5.14 -6.43 6.31
N HIS A 86 -4.71 -7.45 5.57
CA HIS A 86 -3.40 -8.08 5.71
C HIS A 86 -2.23 -7.15 5.34
N ALA A 87 -2.45 -6.18 4.45
CA ALA A 87 -1.45 -5.20 4.04
C ALA A 87 -1.10 -4.19 5.14
N PHE A 88 -1.97 -4.00 6.13
CA PHE A 88 -1.74 -3.11 7.28
C PHE A 88 -1.44 -3.86 8.58
N ASP A 89 -1.44 -5.19 8.57
CA ASP A 89 -1.08 -6.01 9.73
C ASP A 89 0.43 -6.30 9.77
N LYS A 90 1.13 -5.69 10.73
CA LYS A 90 2.59 -5.84 10.91
C LYS A 90 3.06 -7.27 11.18
N GLN A 91 2.16 -8.14 11.66
CA GLN A 91 2.48 -9.54 11.92
C GLN A 91 2.30 -10.41 10.67
N HIS A 92 1.51 -9.95 9.70
CA HIS A 92 1.24 -10.68 8.48
C HIS A 92 2.40 -10.58 7.48
N VAL A 93 2.62 -11.66 6.72
CA VAL A 93 3.71 -11.72 5.73
C VAL A 93 3.58 -10.66 4.64
N LEU A 94 2.35 -10.39 4.18
CA LEU A 94 2.05 -9.38 3.16
C LEU A 94 2.59 -7.99 3.54
N PHE A 95 2.42 -7.56 4.79
CA PHE A 95 2.95 -6.27 5.26
C PHE A 95 4.45 -6.17 4.99
N ARG A 96 5.23 -7.21 5.36
CA ARG A 96 6.68 -7.20 5.16
C ARG A 96 7.07 -7.19 3.68
N LEU A 97 6.35 -7.93 2.84
CA LEU A 97 6.58 -7.92 1.39
C LEU A 97 6.34 -6.53 0.78
N LEU A 98 5.25 -5.86 1.19
CA LEU A 98 4.95 -4.49 0.77
C LEU A 98 5.98 -3.49 1.26
N GLU A 99 6.45 -3.60 2.51
CA GLU A 99 7.53 -2.74 3.00
C GLU A 99 8.80 -2.87 2.15
N THR A 100 9.19 -4.10 1.77
CA THR A 100 10.37 -4.32 0.92
C THR A 100 10.25 -3.62 -0.43
N ILE A 101 9.12 -3.77 -1.15
CA ILE A 101 9.01 -3.23 -2.50
C ILE A 101 8.60 -1.74 -2.55
N LEU A 102 7.88 -1.24 -1.53
CA LEU A 102 7.38 0.13 -1.48
C LEU A 102 8.24 1.08 -0.65
N LYS A 103 9.03 0.58 0.30
CA LYS A 103 9.91 1.44 1.12
C LYS A 103 11.39 1.06 1.00
N GLY A 104 11.68 -0.02 0.28
CA GLY A 104 13.00 -0.60 0.21
C GLY A 104 13.29 -1.46 1.43
N GLN A 105 14.40 -2.20 1.36
CA GLN A 105 14.89 -2.95 2.51
C GLN A 105 15.29 -1.96 3.62
N SER A 106 14.43 -1.79 4.63
CA SER A 106 14.85 -1.09 5.84
C SER A 106 15.84 -2.01 6.53
N TRP A 107 17.10 -1.61 6.66
CA TRP A 107 18.12 -2.30 7.46
C TRP A 107 17.66 -2.36 8.93
N ARG A 108 16.78 -3.30 9.27
CA ARG A 108 16.41 -3.63 10.64
C ARG A 108 17.36 -4.74 11.07
N CYS A 109 18.46 -4.31 11.67
CA CYS A 109 19.39 -4.99 12.57
C CYS A 109 19.47 -6.52 12.46
N LEU A 110 20.63 -7.00 12.00
CA LEU A 110 21.32 -8.11 12.67
C LEU A 110 21.45 -7.82 14.17
#